data_AF-A0A258Q3N9-F1
#
_entry.id   AF-A0A258Q3N9-F1
#
_cell.length_a   1.000
_cell.length_b   1.000
_cell.length_c   1.000
_cell.angle_alpha   90.00
_cell.angle_beta   90.00
_cell.angle_gamma   90.00
#
_symmetry.space_group_name_H-M   'P 1'
#
loop_
_entity.id
_entity.type
_entity.pdbx_description
1 polymer ?
#
loop_
_entity_poly.entity_id
_entity_poly.type
_entity_poly.pdbx_seq_one_letter_code
_entity_poly.pdbx_strand_id
1 'polypeptide(L)'
;MTNNNNPLCVDLDGTLIATDLLYEAFFLMLKQYPLGLFFLPFWLLKGKAYLKSRLAEKVEFNWSTLPYREEVLQHIAAARADGRKTVLATASPQVWADGIANQLGCFDLAVGTTETTNLSGKHKAEHLTQLFGEKGFEYAGDTQVDIQVWSHAAGAIVVSNHQSLLRQLSKLSIPVVAHIAPNAASALVYIKALRVHQWLKNLLILVPLLAAHQLTSLQGLVNAGYAFVAFSLCASAVYILNDLLDLESDRQHIRKRKRPFAACTIPLSQGMLLVPVLLIVAFGVSCLLPIQFTMVLFAYFMMTLAYSIRLKKQVIVDVMMLAGLYTMRIIAGAAATTISPSFWLLAFSMFIFLSLAMVKRYSELLITLQANKKEPAGRGYSVEDLPVLMAIGVSSGICSVLILALYINSPETSQMYSNTMWLWLIPPIILYWTSRMWMKAHRGQVDDDPVVFAARDWQSLVVISLTACIFAAALYA
;
A
#
# COMPACT_ATOMS: atom_id res chain seq x y z
N MET A 1 -25.61 22.34 -38.75
CA MET A 1 -25.04 21.25 -37.93
C MET A 1 -24.10 20.49 -38.85
N THR A 2 -22.79 20.71 -38.73
CA THR A 2 -21.80 19.97 -39.53
C THR A 2 -21.76 18.54 -39.00
N ASN A 3 -22.34 17.59 -39.75
CA ASN A 3 -22.18 16.15 -39.50
C ASN A 3 -20.70 15.79 -39.64
N ASN A 4 -19.93 15.97 -38.56
CA ASN A 4 -18.54 15.54 -38.52
C ASN A 4 -18.54 14.03 -38.32
N ASN A 5 -18.56 13.28 -39.42
CA ASN A 5 -18.62 11.81 -39.42
C ASN A 5 -17.27 11.16 -39.04
N ASN A 6 -16.32 11.97 -38.55
CA ASN A 6 -14.96 11.55 -38.24
C ASN A 6 -14.98 10.54 -37.09
N PRO A 7 -14.32 9.37 -37.21
CA PRO A 7 -14.16 8.44 -36.10
C PRO A 7 -13.54 9.12 -34.88
N LEU A 8 -13.94 8.65 -33.70
CA LEU A 8 -13.30 8.99 -32.44
C LEU A 8 -12.27 7.91 -32.09
N CYS A 9 -11.00 8.26 -32.19
CA CYS A 9 -9.88 7.44 -31.76
C CYS A 9 -9.52 7.78 -30.30
N VAL A 10 -9.35 6.78 -29.45
CA VAL A 10 -9.13 6.96 -28.01
C VAL A 10 -7.89 6.21 -27.57
N ASP A 11 -6.95 6.91 -26.93
CA ASP A 11 -5.83 6.25 -26.27
C ASP A 11 -6.28 5.50 -25.00
N LEU A 12 -5.51 4.49 -24.64
CA LEU A 12 -5.80 3.66 -23.48
C LEU A 12 -5.23 4.24 -22.19
N ASP A 13 -3.91 4.16 -22.05
CA ASP A 13 -3.16 4.45 -20.83
C ASP A 13 -3.23 5.95 -20.54
N GLY A 14 -3.53 6.34 -19.30
CA GLY A 14 -3.72 7.75 -18.89
C GLY A 14 -5.00 8.42 -19.40
N THR A 15 -5.53 7.97 -20.56
CA THR A 15 -6.70 8.51 -21.25
C THR A 15 -7.98 7.74 -20.89
N LEU A 16 -8.27 6.59 -21.50
CA LEU A 16 -9.47 5.79 -21.20
C LEU A 16 -9.43 5.22 -19.77
N ILE A 17 -8.27 4.73 -19.34
CA ILE A 17 -8.03 4.28 -17.98
C ILE A 17 -7.15 5.30 -17.25
N ALA A 18 -7.38 5.50 -15.96
CA ALA A 18 -6.63 6.46 -15.15
C ALA A 18 -5.21 5.99 -14.75
N THR A 19 -4.79 4.85 -15.30
CA THR A 19 -3.57 4.10 -14.96
C THR A 19 -2.79 3.78 -16.23
N ASP A 20 -1.69 3.06 -16.09
CA ASP A 20 -0.87 2.57 -17.20
C ASP A 20 -0.66 1.06 -17.03
N LEU A 21 -1.08 0.29 -18.05
CA LEU A 21 -1.07 -1.17 -18.03
C LEU A 21 0.33 -1.75 -17.98
N LEU A 22 1.35 -1.06 -18.48
CA LEU A 22 2.72 -1.55 -18.40
C LEU A 22 3.22 -1.56 -16.95
N TYR A 23 2.90 -0.51 -16.17
CA TYR A 23 3.20 -0.51 -14.74
C TYR A 23 2.36 -1.53 -13.97
N GLU A 24 1.08 -1.70 -14.30
CA GLU A 24 0.27 -2.74 -13.66
C GLU A 24 0.76 -4.15 -13.98
N ALA A 25 1.12 -4.41 -15.24
CA ALA A 25 1.71 -5.68 -15.66
C ALA A 25 3.02 -5.95 -14.92
N PHE A 26 3.87 -4.92 -14.73
CA PHE A 26 5.09 -5.04 -13.95
C PHE A 26 4.82 -5.49 -12.50
N PHE A 27 3.86 -4.86 -11.81
CA PHE A 27 3.54 -5.24 -10.42
C PHE A 27 2.82 -6.59 -10.32
N LEU A 28 1.97 -6.94 -11.29
CA LEU A 28 1.36 -8.26 -11.37
C LEU A 28 2.42 -9.34 -11.61
N MET A 29 3.38 -9.10 -12.51
CA MET A 29 4.51 -9.99 -12.74
C MET A 29 5.38 -10.13 -11.49
N LEU A 30 5.68 -9.03 -10.78
CA LEU A 30 6.41 -9.06 -9.51
C LEU A 30 5.68 -9.92 -8.45
N LYS A 31 4.35 -9.91 -8.44
CA LYS A 31 3.51 -10.68 -7.50
C LYS A 31 3.40 -12.17 -7.87
N GLN A 32 3.19 -12.48 -9.15
CA GLN A 32 2.90 -13.83 -9.62
C GLN A 32 4.17 -14.60 -10.01
N TYR A 33 5.14 -13.91 -10.61
CA TYR A 33 6.36 -14.48 -11.20
C TYR A 33 7.60 -13.63 -10.84
N PRO A 34 8.00 -13.55 -9.55
CA PRO A 34 9.09 -12.67 -9.10
C PRO A 34 10.45 -12.98 -9.77
N LEU A 35 10.73 -14.26 -10.05
CA LEU A 35 11.93 -14.67 -10.80
C LEU A 35 11.91 -14.20 -12.26
N GLY A 36 10.74 -13.87 -12.81
CA GLY A 36 10.63 -13.37 -14.16
C GLY A 36 11.29 -11.99 -14.35
N LEU A 37 11.46 -11.21 -13.28
CA LEU A 37 12.09 -9.88 -13.32
C LEU A 37 13.51 -9.91 -13.89
N PHE A 38 14.24 -11.01 -13.67
CA PHE A 38 15.59 -11.19 -14.21
C PHE A 38 15.62 -11.12 -15.74
N PHE A 39 14.50 -11.41 -16.41
CA PHE A 39 14.41 -11.37 -17.87
C PHE A 39 14.07 -10.00 -18.44
N LEU A 40 13.56 -9.05 -17.62
CA LEU A 40 13.14 -7.72 -18.10
C LEU A 40 14.26 -6.96 -18.84
N PRO A 41 15.52 -6.91 -18.36
CA PRO A 41 16.59 -6.24 -19.09
C PRO A 41 16.85 -6.89 -20.45
N PHE A 42 16.84 -8.23 -20.53
CA PHE A 42 17.07 -8.96 -21.77
C PHE A 42 15.95 -8.76 -22.79
N TRP A 43 14.70 -8.65 -22.33
CA TRP A 43 13.56 -8.34 -23.19
C TRP A 43 13.62 -6.90 -23.68
N LEU A 44 14.01 -5.95 -22.83
CA LEU A 44 14.17 -4.55 -23.21
C LEU A 44 15.30 -4.35 -24.24
N LEU A 45 16.40 -5.10 -24.14
CA LEU A 45 17.49 -5.09 -25.14
C LEU A 45 17.03 -5.53 -26.54
N LYS A 46 15.97 -6.36 -26.62
CA LYS A 46 15.32 -6.75 -27.88
C LYS A 46 14.26 -5.74 -28.36
N GLY A 47 14.06 -4.64 -27.63
CA GLY A 47 13.15 -3.56 -27.97
C GLY A 47 11.90 -3.47 -27.09
N LYS A 48 11.28 -2.28 -27.05
CA LYS A 48 10.07 -2.00 -26.24
C LYS A 48 8.86 -2.86 -26.65
N ALA A 49 8.70 -3.10 -27.95
CA ALA A 49 7.62 -3.95 -28.47
C ALA A 49 7.75 -5.40 -27.98
N TYR A 50 8.98 -5.95 -28.01
CA TYR A 50 9.27 -7.29 -27.52
C TYR A 50 9.02 -7.42 -26.00
N LEU A 51 9.48 -6.44 -25.20
CA LEU A 51 9.20 -6.38 -23.77
C LEU A 51 7.69 -6.43 -23.48
N LYS A 52 6.91 -5.60 -24.18
CA LYS A 52 5.46 -5.51 -24.04
C LYS A 52 4.76 -6.82 -24.40
N SER A 53 5.15 -7.46 -25.50
CA SER A 53 4.61 -8.77 -25.91
C SER A 53 4.89 -9.84 -24.84
N ARG A 54 6.13 -9.93 -24.34
CA ARG A 54 6.50 -10.90 -23.29
C ARG A 54 5.80 -10.66 -21.96
N LEU A 55 5.52 -9.42 -21.59
CA LEU A 55 4.70 -9.11 -20.43
C LEU A 55 3.25 -9.59 -20.61
N ALA A 56 2.67 -9.37 -21.79
CA ALA A 56 1.31 -9.80 -22.10
C ALA A 56 1.12 -11.32 -22.07
N GLU A 57 2.13 -12.10 -22.48
CA GLU A 57 2.11 -13.56 -22.39
C GLU A 57 2.13 -14.10 -20.94
N LYS A 58 2.58 -13.29 -19.98
CA LYS A 58 2.84 -13.73 -18.59
C LYS A 58 1.84 -13.21 -17.57
N VAL A 59 1.02 -12.23 -17.95
CA VAL A 59 0.11 -11.54 -17.04
C VAL A 59 -1.27 -11.46 -17.66
N GLU A 60 -2.26 -11.89 -16.89
CA GLU A 60 -3.66 -11.70 -17.20
C GLU A 60 -4.26 -10.57 -16.36
N PHE A 61 -5.11 -9.77 -16.98
CA PHE A 61 -5.81 -8.67 -16.33
C PHE A 61 -7.28 -9.02 -16.13
N ASN A 62 -7.81 -8.59 -14.99
CA ASN A 62 -9.25 -8.51 -14.79
C ASN A 62 -9.75 -7.15 -15.30
N TRP A 63 -10.16 -7.12 -16.57
CA TRP A 63 -10.59 -5.90 -17.27
C TRP A 63 -11.69 -5.14 -16.53
N SER A 64 -12.60 -5.85 -15.86
CA SER A 64 -13.72 -5.24 -15.11
C SER A 64 -13.29 -4.37 -13.92
N THR A 65 -12.06 -4.53 -13.43
CA THR A 65 -11.54 -3.81 -12.25
C THR A 65 -10.69 -2.61 -12.62
N LEU A 66 -10.44 -2.37 -13.90
CA LEU A 66 -9.61 -1.26 -14.34
C LEU A 66 -10.29 0.07 -14.01
N PRO A 67 -9.51 1.11 -13.69
CA PRO A 67 -10.02 2.41 -13.29
C PRO A 67 -10.39 3.24 -14.54
N TYR A 68 -11.49 2.86 -15.20
CA TYR A 68 -12.01 3.57 -16.36
C TYR A 68 -12.44 5.00 -15.99
N ARG A 69 -12.21 5.95 -16.90
CA ARG A 69 -12.70 7.32 -16.77
C ARG A 69 -14.11 7.43 -17.34
N GLU A 70 -15.08 7.66 -16.47
CA GLU A 70 -16.48 7.82 -16.85
C GLU A 70 -16.69 8.97 -17.84
N GLU A 71 -15.90 10.05 -17.72
CA GLU A 71 -15.99 11.19 -18.64
C GLU A 71 -15.60 10.79 -20.06
N VAL A 72 -14.56 9.97 -20.23
CA VAL A 72 -14.12 9.48 -21.54
C VAL A 72 -15.13 8.47 -22.10
N LEU A 73 -15.68 7.59 -21.26
CA LEU A 73 -16.73 6.66 -21.66
C LEU A 73 -18.00 7.40 -22.14
N GLN A 74 -18.37 8.51 -21.51
CA GLN A 74 -19.47 9.36 -21.97
C GLN A 74 -19.20 9.97 -23.35
N HIS A 75 -17.97 10.41 -23.62
CA HIS A 75 -17.58 10.89 -24.96
C HIS A 75 -17.65 9.79 -26.02
N ILE A 76 -17.23 8.56 -25.69
CA ILE A 76 -17.35 7.40 -26.58
C ILE A 76 -18.84 7.09 -26.85
N ALA A 77 -19.67 7.06 -25.81
CA ALA A 77 -21.09 6.82 -25.94
C ALA A 77 -21.80 7.88 -26.80
N ALA A 78 -21.46 9.16 -26.61
CA ALA A 78 -21.98 10.26 -27.43
C ALA A 78 -21.57 10.12 -28.91
N ALA A 79 -20.30 9.83 -29.18
CA ALA A 79 -19.83 9.63 -30.55
C ALA A 79 -20.57 8.46 -31.25
N ARG A 80 -20.82 7.36 -30.54
CA ARG A 80 -21.60 6.23 -31.08
C ARG A 80 -23.06 6.58 -31.31
N ALA A 81 -23.67 7.36 -30.42
CA ALA A 81 -25.04 7.85 -30.60
C ALA A 81 -25.17 8.74 -31.85
N ASP A 82 -24.12 9.49 -32.17
CA ASP A 82 -24.01 10.29 -33.40
C ASP A 82 -23.70 9.44 -34.65
N GLY A 83 -23.62 8.11 -34.53
CA GLY A 83 -23.32 7.19 -35.63
C GLY A 83 -21.85 7.14 -36.03
N ARG A 84 -20.95 7.76 -35.25
CA ARG A 84 -19.51 7.80 -35.51
C ARG A 84 -18.87 6.47 -35.12
N LYS A 85 -17.87 6.06 -35.91
CA LYS A 85 -17.00 4.93 -35.55
C LYS A 85 -16.12 5.28 -34.34
N THR A 86 -15.81 4.30 -33.53
CA THR A 86 -15.01 4.42 -32.31
C THR A 86 -13.85 3.43 -32.35
N VAL A 87 -12.64 3.92 -32.09
CA VAL A 87 -11.40 3.14 -32.24
C VAL A 87 -10.57 3.25 -30.98
N LEU A 88 -10.17 2.12 -30.41
CA LEU A 88 -9.18 2.09 -29.34
C LEU A 88 -7.78 2.04 -29.97
N ALA A 89 -6.93 3.04 -29.74
CA ALA A 89 -5.61 3.14 -30.36
C ALA A 89 -4.51 3.33 -29.31
N THR A 90 -3.81 2.25 -28.95
CA THR A 90 -2.91 2.21 -27.80
C THR A 90 -1.50 1.76 -28.14
N ALA A 91 -0.53 2.23 -27.35
CA ALA A 91 0.82 1.68 -27.35
C ALA A 91 0.94 0.37 -26.55
N SER A 92 -0.11 -0.07 -25.87
CA SER A 92 -0.16 -1.37 -25.19
C SER A 92 -0.28 -2.53 -26.18
N PRO A 93 0.17 -3.75 -25.83
CA PRO A 93 0.00 -4.97 -26.63
C PRO A 93 -1.41 -5.11 -27.24
N GLN A 94 -1.48 -5.59 -28.50
CA GLN A 94 -2.75 -5.85 -29.19
C GLN A 94 -3.71 -6.72 -28.36
N VAL A 95 -3.20 -7.77 -27.72
CA VAL A 95 -3.99 -8.67 -26.86
C VAL A 95 -4.70 -7.90 -25.73
N TRP A 96 -4.08 -6.87 -25.16
CA TRP A 96 -4.69 -6.05 -24.13
C TRP A 96 -5.70 -5.06 -24.70
N ALA A 97 -5.42 -4.49 -25.88
CA ALA A 97 -6.37 -3.64 -26.59
C ALA A 97 -7.66 -4.42 -26.92
N ASP A 98 -7.53 -5.64 -27.44
CA ASP A 98 -8.64 -6.54 -27.74
C ASP A 98 -9.42 -6.92 -26.48
N GLY A 99 -8.72 -7.25 -25.39
CA GLY A 99 -9.35 -7.58 -24.10
C GLY A 99 -10.25 -6.47 -23.57
N ILE A 100 -9.79 -5.21 -23.66
CA ILE A 100 -10.56 -4.04 -23.21
C ILE A 100 -11.71 -3.72 -24.17
N ALA A 101 -11.46 -3.79 -25.48
CA ALA A 101 -12.50 -3.56 -26.47
C ALA A 101 -13.65 -4.56 -26.33
N ASN A 102 -13.32 -5.84 -26.12
CA ASN A 102 -14.30 -6.89 -25.85
C ASN A 102 -15.05 -6.68 -24.53
N GLN A 103 -14.35 -6.25 -23.47
CA GLN A 103 -14.96 -5.99 -22.17
C GLN A 103 -15.98 -4.84 -22.21
N LEU A 104 -15.66 -3.76 -22.93
CA LEU A 104 -16.50 -2.57 -22.98
C LEU A 104 -17.58 -2.63 -24.08
N GLY A 105 -17.33 -3.37 -25.16
CA GLY A 105 -18.26 -3.50 -26.29
C GLY A 105 -18.56 -2.19 -27.03
N CYS A 106 -17.76 -1.14 -26.80
CA CYS A 106 -18.00 0.21 -27.30
C CYS A 106 -16.97 0.67 -28.35
N PHE A 107 -16.17 -0.25 -28.90
CA PHE A 107 -15.18 0.04 -29.93
C PHE A 107 -15.43 -0.83 -31.16
N ASP A 108 -15.41 -0.21 -32.35
CA ASP A 108 -15.58 -0.90 -33.63
C ASP A 108 -14.25 -1.47 -34.15
N LEU A 109 -13.12 -0.92 -33.66
CA LEU A 109 -11.77 -1.37 -33.96
C LEU A 109 -10.86 -1.15 -32.75
N ALA A 110 -9.96 -2.10 -32.49
CA ALA A 110 -8.88 -1.96 -31.51
C ALA A 110 -7.53 -2.14 -32.20
N VAL A 111 -6.62 -1.19 -32.03
CA VAL A 111 -5.25 -1.22 -32.56
C VAL A 111 -4.25 -1.01 -31.44
N GLY A 112 -3.31 -1.95 -31.32
CA GLY A 112 -2.28 -1.99 -30.30
C GLY A 112 -0.90 -2.25 -30.88
N THR A 113 0.09 -2.31 -29.99
CA THR A 113 1.47 -2.69 -30.31
C THR A 113 1.54 -4.17 -30.67
N THR A 114 2.22 -4.46 -31.78
CA THR A 114 2.59 -5.82 -32.22
C THR A 114 4.00 -6.17 -31.73
N GLU A 115 4.48 -7.40 -31.95
CA GLU A 115 5.82 -7.81 -31.49
C GLU A 115 6.96 -6.97 -32.08
N THR A 116 6.78 -6.45 -33.29
CA THR A 116 7.81 -5.72 -34.04
C THR A 116 7.58 -4.20 -34.04
N THR A 117 6.33 -3.75 -33.87
CA THR A 117 5.97 -2.34 -34.03
C THR A 117 5.31 -1.79 -32.77
N ASN A 118 6.02 -0.89 -32.08
CA ASN A 118 5.46 -0.16 -30.94
C ASN A 118 4.60 1.02 -31.43
N LEU A 119 3.29 0.93 -31.23
CA LEU A 119 2.28 1.86 -31.73
C LEU A 119 2.15 3.10 -30.82
N SER A 120 3.20 3.92 -30.77
CA SER A 120 3.24 5.17 -29.99
C SER A 120 3.70 6.35 -30.83
N GLY A 121 3.20 7.55 -30.54
CA GLY A 121 3.65 8.79 -31.20
C GLY A 121 3.49 8.69 -32.72
N LYS A 122 4.58 8.91 -33.47
CA LYS A 122 4.61 8.89 -34.95
C LYS A 122 3.99 7.65 -35.57
N HIS A 123 4.34 6.44 -35.12
CA HIS A 123 3.76 5.22 -35.69
C HIS A 123 2.24 5.14 -35.47
N LYS A 124 1.75 5.63 -34.31
CA LYS A 124 0.32 5.70 -34.03
C LYS A 124 -0.37 6.70 -34.97
N ALA A 125 0.26 7.86 -35.18
CA ALA A 125 -0.24 8.89 -36.09
C ALA A 125 -0.30 8.37 -37.54
N GLU A 126 0.80 7.81 -38.05
CA GLU A 126 0.88 7.24 -39.39
C GLU A 126 -0.17 6.16 -39.62
N HIS A 127 -0.38 5.27 -38.64
CA HIS A 127 -1.37 4.21 -38.74
C HIS A 127 -2.81 4.75 -38.77
N LEU A 128 -3.15 5.72 -37.91
CA LEU A 128 -4.47 6.35 -37.92
C LEU A 128 -4.72 7.17 -39.19
N THR A 129 -3.71 7.87 -39.69
CA THR A 129 -3.78 8.58 -40.98
C THR A 129 -3.95 7.63 -42.15
N GLN A 130 -3.33 6.44 -42.11
CA GLN A 130 -3.55 5.40 -43.14
C GLN A 130 -4.99 4.87 -43.14
N LEU A 131 -5.61 4.74 -41.97
CA LEU A 131 -6.97 4.22 -41.84
C LEU A 131 -8.06 5.25 -42.20
N PHE A 132 -7.85 6.52 -41.82
CA PHE A 132 -8.91 7.54 -41.87
C PHE A 132 -8.57 8.77 -42.71
N GLY A 133 -7.33 8.88 -43.18
CA GLY A 133 -6.83 10.05 -43.91
C GLY A 133 -6.37 11.18 -42.99
N GLU A 134 -5.66 12.13 -43.59
CA GLU A 134 -5.17 13.33 -42.90
C GLU A 134 -6.37 14.20 -42.47
N LYS A 135 -6.41 14.59 -41.19
CA LYS A 135 -7.55 15.30 -40.57
C LYS A 135 -8.89 14.54 -40.68
N GLY A 136 -8.83 13.21 -40.83
CA GLY A 136 -10.02 12.36 -40.95
C GLY A 136 -10.56 11.78 -39.64
N PHE A 137 -9.93 12.06 -38.49
CA PHE A 137 -10.31 11.48 -37.19
C PHE A 137 -10.14 12.48 -36.05
N GLU A 138 -10.89 12.33 -34.96
CA GLU A 138 -10.64 13.01 -33.68
C GLU A 138 -9.87 12.07 -32.76
N TYR A 139 -8.98 12.61 -31.92
CA TYR A 139 -8.13 11.79 -31.04
C TYR A 139 -8.17 12.26 -29.60
N ALA A 140 -8.46 11.32 -28.69
CA ALA A 140 -8.34 11.50 -27.25
C ALA A 140 -6.99 10.97 -26.75
N GLY A 141 -6.24 11.82 -26.03
CA GLY A 141 -4.91 11.51 -25.48
C GLY A 141 -4.57 12.38 -24.26
N ASP A 142 -3.52 12.03 -23.52
CA ASP A 142 -3.17 12.67 -22.23
C ASP A 142 -1.76 13.28 -22.18
N THR A 143 -0.86 12.89 -23.08
CA THR A 143 0.57 13.20 -22.98
C THR A 143 1.10 14.14 -24.07
N GLN A 144 2.36 14.56 -23.94
CA GLN A 144 3.05 15.30 -25.00
C GLN A 144 3.36 14.45 -26.24
N VAL A 145 3.46 13.12 -26.09
CA VAL A 145 3.73 12.23 -27.24
C VAL A 145 2.55 12.25 -28.22
N ASP A 146 1.33 12.46 -27.69
CA ASP A 146 0.09 12.57 -28.45
C ASP A 146 0.00 13.81 -29.34
N ILE A 147 0.87 14.81 -29.15
CA ILE A 147 1.00 15.95 -30.06
C ILE A 147 1.32 15.48 -31.49
N GLN A 148 2.07 14.38 -31.61
CA GLN A 148 2.39 13.78 -32.91
C GLN A 148 1.17 13.15 -33.58
N VAL A 149 0.14 12.79 -32.82
CA VAL A 149 -1.13 12.26 -33.35
C VAL A 149 -2.10 13.40 -33.62
N TRP A 150 -2.21 14.34 -32.68
CA TRP A 150 -3.06 15.52 -32.81
C TRP A 150 -2.67 16.42 -33.98
N SER A 151 -1.39 16.44 -34.41
CA SER A 151 -0.99 17.16 -35.62
C SER A 151 -1.68 16.65 -36.88
N HIS A 152 -2.05 15.37 -36.91
CA HIS A 152 -2.76 14.72 -38.03
C HIS A 152 -4.27 14.56 -37.79
N ALA A 153 -4.74 14.74 -36.55
CA ALA A 153 -6.15 14.67 -36.19
C ALA A 153 -6.92 15.95 -36.54
N ALA A 154 -8.22 15.80 -36.82
CA ALA A 154 -9.18 16.88 -37.02
C ALA A 154 -9.43 17.70 -35.74
N GLY A 155 -9.32 17.04 -34.59
CA GLY A 155 -9.64 17.60 -33.28
C GLY A 155 -8.97 16.84 -32.15
N ALA A 156 -8.56 17.58 -31.11
CA ALA A 156 -7.93 17.04 -29.92
C ALA A 156 -8.91 17.00 -28.76
N ILE A 157 -9.10 15.82 -28.18
CA ILE A 157 -9.71 15.64 -26.87
C ILE A 157 -8.57 15.43 -25.87
N VAL A 158 -8.35 16.40 -24.99
CA VAL A 158 -7.19 16.41 -24.11
C VAL A 158 -7.60 15.89 -22.74
N VAL A 159 -6.99 14.80 -22.27
CA VAL A 159 -7.26 14.18 -20.97
C VAL A 159 -6.08 14.44 -20.03
N SER A 160 -5.86 15.69 -19.63
CA SER A 160 -4.67 16.07 -18.87
C SER A 160 -4.91 17.28 -17.99
N ASN A 161 -4.27 17.35 -16.84
CA ASN A 161 -4.27 18.54 -15.97
C ASN A 161 -3.02 19.42 -16.18
N HIS A 162 -2.11 19.02 -17.06
CA HIS A 162 -0.88 19.77 -17.34
C HIS A 162 -1.16 20.98 -18.23
N GLN A 163 -1.17 22.18 -17.64
CA GLN A 163 -1.34 23.43 -18.39
C GLN A 163 -0.28 23.64 -19.47
N SER A 164 0.92 23.08 -19.31
CA SER A 164 1.99 23.14 -20.32
C SER A 164 1.56 22.48 -21.64
N LEU A 165 0.79 21.39 -21.57
CA LEU A 165 0.29 20.67 -22.75
C LEU A 165 -0.69 21.53 -23.53
N LEU A 166 -1.68 22.12 -22.85
CA LEU A 166 -2.67 23.01 -23.47
C LEU A 166 -2.01 24.23 -24.13
N ARG A 167 -1.01 24.84 -23.48
CA ARG A 167 -0.23 25.95 -24.05
C ARG A 167 0.57 25.52 -25.29
N GLN A 168 0.99 24.26 -25.37
CA GLN A 168 1.71 23.76 -26.53
C GLN A 168 0.76 23.49 -27.70
N LEU A 169 -0.43 22.95 -27.42
CA LEU A 169 -1.48 22.75 -28.43
C LEU A 169 -1.95 24.07 -29.03
N SER A 170 -2.14 25.10 -28.21
CA SER A 170 -2.49 26.44 -28.69
C SER A 170 -1.40 27.04 -29.58
N LYS A 171 -0.11 26.85 -29.24
CA LYS A 171 1.02 27.29 -30.06
C LYS A 171 1.07 26.59 -31.42
N LEU A 172 0.69 25.32 -31.48
CA LEU A 172 0.66 24.52 -32.70
C LEU A 172 -0.64 24.68 -33.50
N SER A 173 -1.55 25.56 -33.06
CA SER A 173 -2.87 25.78 -33.67
C SER A 173 -3.69 24.50 -33.83
N ILE A 174 -3.53 23.56 -32.90
CA ILE A 174 -4.30 22.31 -32.88
C ILE A 174 -5.66 22.59 -32.21
N PRO A 175 -6.79 22.30 -32.88
CA PRO A 175 -8.12 22.57 -32.33
C PRO A 175 -8.44 21.61 -31.17
N VAL A 176 -8.67 22.16 -29.98
CA VAL A 176 -9.12 21.40 -28.81
C VAL A 176 -10.64 21.34 -28.80
N VAL A 177 -11.18 20.14 -29.00
CA VAL A 177 -12.63 19.86 -29.05
C VAL A 177 -13.20 19.69 -27.65
N ALA A 178 -12.45 19.04 -26.76
CA ALA A 178 -12.82 18.85 -25.37
C ALA A 178 -11.58 18.77 -24.48
N HIS A 179 -11.74 19.18 -23.22
CA HIS A 179 -10.70 19.10 -22.20
C HIS A 179 -11.25 18.45 -20.94
N ILE A 180 -10.70 17.29 -20.60
CA ILE A 180 -11.00 16.54 -19.37
C ILE A 180 -9.78 16.71 -18.47
N ALA A 181 -9.97 17.27 -17.27
CA ALA A 181 -8.89 17.57 -16.34
C ALA A 181 -8.93 16.63 -15.12
N PRO A 182 -8.06 15.60 -15.07
CA PRO A 182 -7.95 14.74 -13.89
C PRO A 182 -7.50 15.53 -12.64
N ASN A 183 -8.02 15.17 -11.47
CA ASN A 183 -7.61 15.78 -10.21
C ASN A 183 -6.11 15.57 -9.95
N ALA A 184 -5.38 16.66 -9.67
CA ALA A 184 -3.99 16.57 -9.27
C ALA A 184 -3.85 16.01 -7.85
N ALA A 185 -2.81 15.21 -7.62
CA ALA A 185 -2.46 14.74 -6.29
C ALA A 185 -2.05 15.92 -5.40
N SER A 186 -2.77 16.16 -4.31
CA SER A 186 -2.32 17.12 -3.28
C SER A 186 -1.26 16.48 -2.38
N ALA A 187 -0.47 17.30 -1.69
CA ALA A 187 0.52 16.82 -0.71
C ALA A 187 -0.10 15.88 0.36
N LEU A 188 -1.36 16.11 0.72
CA LEU A 188 -2.12 15.26 1.65
C LEU A 188 -2.30 13.83 1.12
N VAL A 189 -2.40 13.64 -0.20
CA VAL A 189 -2.53 12.33 -0.83
C VAL A 189 -1.24 11.52 -0.66
N TYR A 190 -0.07 12.17 -0.77
CA TYR A 190 1.22 11.51 -0.51
C TYR A 190 1.39 11.16 0.97
N ILE A 191 1.00 12.04 1.88
CA ILE A 191 1.01 11.75 3.33
C ILE A 191 0.12 10.54 3.65
N LYS A 192 -1.05 10.44 2.99
CA LYS A 192 -1.93 9.28 3.08
C LYS A 192 -1.29 8.01 2.52
N ALA A 193 -0.57 8.11 1.39
CA ALA A 193 0.16 6.98 0.78
C ALA A 193 1.30 6.47 1.67
N LEU A 194 2.03 7.37 2.34
CA LEU A 194 3.05 7.02 3.34
C LEU A 194 2.46 6.37 4.60
N ARG A 195 1.15 6.51 4.83
CA ARG A 195 0.44 6.01 6.01
C ARG A 195 1.06 6.51 7.32
N VAL A 196 1.31 7.81 7.43
CA VAL A 196 1.92 8.43 8.63
C VAL A 196 1.19 8.07 9.94
N HIS A 197 -0.13 7.85 9.91
CA HIS A 197 -0.88 7.37 11.07
C HIS A 197 -0.41 6.00 11.61
N GLN A 198 0.23 5.16 10.78
CA GLN A 198 0.81 3.88 11.21
C GLN A 198 2.17 4.05 11.90
N TRP A 199 2.81 5.22 11.79
CA TRP A 199 4.09 5.50 12.48
C TRP A 199 3.93 5.48 13.99
N LEU A 200 2.70 5.65 14.50
CA LEU A 200 2.34 5.44 15.90
C LEU A 200 2.89 4.11 16.45
N LYS A 201 2.90 3.03 15.65
CA LYS A 201 3.43 1.73 16.07
C LYS A 201 4.92 1.78 16.36
N ASN A 202 5.65 2.66 15.66
CA ASN A 202 7.08 2.82 15.83
C ASN A 202 7.43 3.56 17.11
N LEU A 203 6.46 4.11 17.87
CA LEU A 203 6.70 4.57 19.24
C LEU A 203 7.20 3.44 20.15
N LEU A 204 6.96 2.18 19.79
CA LEU A 204 7.54 1.02 20.49
C LEU A 204 9.08 1.02 20.50
N ILE A 205 9.73 1.76 19.60
CA ILE A 205 11.20 1.98 19.60
C ILE A 205 11.66 2.72 20.86
N LEU A 206 10.79 3.49 21.51
CA LEU A 206 11.10 4.20 22.75
C LEU A 206 11.01 3.32 24.00
N VAL A 207 10.38 2.14 23.91
CA VAL A 207 10.13 1.26 25.06
C VAL A 207 11.42 0.85 25.79
N PRO A 208 12.52 0.47 25.12
CA PRO A 208 13.79 0.14 25.79
C PRO A 208 14.39 1.32 26.58
N LEU A 209 14.29 2.54 26.04
CA LEU A 209 14.78 3.74 26.71
C LEU A 209 13.98 4.05 27.98
N LEU A 210 12.65 3.83 27.93
CA LEU A 210 11.77 3.92 29.07
C LEU A 210 12.07 2.83 30.12
N ALA A 211 12.22 1.58 29.69
CA ALA A 211 12.50 0.44 30.56
C ALA A 211 13.86 0.54 31.27
N ALA A 212 14.84 1.21 30.66
CA ALA A 212 16.15 1.46 31.25
C ALA A 212 16.21 2.76 32.09
N HIS A 213 15.10 3.49 32.23
CA HIS A 213 15.03 4.77 32.94
C HIS A 213 15.97 5.87 32.37
N GLN A 214 16.30 5.80 31.08
CA GLN A 214 17.24 6.72 30.42
C GLN A 214 16.56 7.81 29.58
N LEU A 215 15.29 8.12 29.87
CA LEU A 215 14.52 9.14 29.14
C LEU A 215 15.10 10.56 29.26
N THR A 216 15.99 10.81 30.22
CA THR A 216 16.70 12.09 30.40
C THR A 216 17.98 12.18 29.57
N SER A 217 18.45 11.08 28.97
CA SER A 217 19.65 11.07 28.13
C SER A 217 19.36 11.70 26.77
N LEU A 218 19.94 12.87 26.51
CA LEU A 218 19.82 13.56 25.22
C LEU A 218 20.29 12.67 24.06
N GLN A 219 21.41 11.96 24.24
CA GLN A 219 21.93 11.04 23.23
C GLN A 219 20.96 9.88 22.96
N GLY A 220 20.37 9.30 24.00
CA GLY A 220 19.38 8.23 23.87
C GLY A 220 18.14 8.68 23.09
N LEU A 221 17.64 9.88 23.38
CA LEU A 221 16.50 10.48 22.68
C LEU A 221 16.82 10.77 21.20
N VAL A 222 18.00 11.32 20.90
CA VAL A 222 18.43 11.59 19.52
C VAL A 222 18.56 10.27 18.73
N ASN A 223 19.19 9.25 19.30
CA ASN A 223 19.32 7.94 18.65
C ASN A 223 17.95 7.29 18.42
N ALA A 224 17.05 7.34 19.41
CA ALA A 224 15.71 6.82 19.27
C ALA A 224 14.88 7.61 18.23
N GLY A 225 15.12 8.92 18.10
CA GLY A 225 14.54 9.77 17.07
C GLY A 225 14.97 9.36 15.66
N TYR A 226 16.27 9.17 15.43
CA TYR A 226 16.78 8.65 14.15
C TYR A 226 16.23 7.24 13.86
N ALA A 227 16.19 6.38 14.87
CA ALA A 227 15.63 5.03 14.73
C ALA A 227 14.14 5.08 14.35
N PHE A 228 13.36 5.94 14.99
CA PHE A 228 11.95 6.16 14.67
C PHE A 228 11.75 6.62 13.22
N VAL A 229 12.55 7.58 12.75
CA VAL A 229 12.47 8.08 11.36
C VAL A 229 12.85 6.98 10.38
N ALA A 230 14.00 6.32 10.56
CA ALA A 230 14.47 5.25 9.68
C ALA A 230 13.45 4.10 9.58
N PHE A 231 12.92 3.64 10.71
CA PHE A 231 11.93 2.57 10.76
C PHE A 231 10.60 3.00 10.14
N SER A 232 10.20 4.26 10.29
CA SER A 232 8.98 4.82 9.70
C SER A 232 9.07 4.95 8.18
N LEU A 233 10.21 5.40 7.66
CA LEU A 233 10.45 5.47 6.21
C LEU A 233 10.49 4.06 5.60
N CYS A 234 11.18 3.12 6.23
CA CYS A 234 11.21 1.72 5.79
C CYS A 234 9.80 1.09 5.80
N ALA A 235 9.03 1.27 6.87
CA ALA A 235 7.65 0.79 6.95
C ALA A 235 6.76 1.43 5.85
N SER A 236 6.93 2.73 5.59
CA SER A 236 6.19 3.45 4.53
C SER A 236 6.53 2.90 3.14
N ALA A 237 7.80 2.60 2.86
CA ALA A 237 8.22 1.98 1.61
C ALA A 237 7.55 0.62 1.39
N VAL A 238 7.51 -0.22 2.43
CA VAL A 238 6.84 -1.53 2.35
C VAL A 238 5.32 -1.38 2.21
N TYR A 239 4.70 -0.41 2.86
CA TYR A 239 3.26 -0.14 2.67
C TYR A 239 2.93 0.31 1.25
N ILE A 240 3.76 1.17 0.65
CA ILE A 240 3.60 1.59 -0.75
C ILE A 240 3.76 0.39 -1.68
N LEU A 241 4.83 -0.40 -1.50
CA LEU A 241 5.05 -1.60 -2.31
C LEU A 241 3.85 -2.56 -2.23
N ASN A 242 3.29 -2.76 -1.04
CA ASN A 242 2.12 -3.61 -0.86
C ASN A 242 0.88 -3.05 -1.57
N ASP A 243 0.65 -1.73 -1.51
CA ASP A 243 -0.47 -1.10 -2.22
C ASP A 243 -0.32 -1.18 -3.75
N LEU A 244 0.92 -1.22 -4.26
CA LEU A 244 1.21 -1.43 -5.69
C LEU A 244 1.02 -2.90 -6.12
N LEU A 245 1.29 -3.87 -5.23
CA LEU A 245 1.09 -5.30 -5.50
C LEU A 245 -0.38 -5.74 -5.37
N ASP A 246 -1.16 -5.04 -4.56
CA ASP A 246 -2.55 -5.39 -4.24
C ASP A 246 -3.56 -4.45 -4.96
N LEU A 247 -3.21 -3.86 -6.10
CA LEU A 247 -4.07 -2.93 -6.87
C LEU A 247 -5.45 -3.50 -7.19
N GLU A 248 -5.53 -4.67 -7.83
CA GLU A 248 -6.81 -5.31 -8.21
C GLU A 248 -7.69 -5.58 -6.97
N SER A 249 -7.12 -6.21 -5.94
CA SER A 249 -7.86 -6.56 -4.73
C SER A 249 -8.26 -5.33 -3.92
N ASP A 250 -7.46 -4.26 -3.94
CA ASP A 250 -7.79 -3.00 -3.29
C ASP A 250 -8.95 -2.29 -4.02
N ARG A 251 -8.99 -2.31 -5.36
CA ARG A 251 -10.08 -1.71 -6.16
C ARG A 251 -11.43 -2.36 -5.92
N GLN A 252 -11.46 -3.68 -5.73
CA GLN A 252 -12.70 -4.43 -5.43
C GLN A 252 -13.18 -4.24 -3.97
N HIS A 253 -12.33 -3.76 -3.08
CA HIS A 253 -12.64 -3.69 -1.65
C HIS A 253 -13.33 -2.38 -1.25
N ILE A 254 -14.43 -2.49 -0.48
CA ILE A 254 -15.33 -1.39 -0.06
C ILE A 254 -14.57 -0.16 0.48
N ARG A 255 -13.66 -0.35 1.46
CA ARG A 255 -12.83 0.72 2.04
C ARG A 255 -11.50 0.96 1.28
N LYS A 256 -10.77 -0.09 0.88
CA LYS A 256 -9.41 0.02 0.30
C LYS A 256 -9.39 0.58 -1.13
N ARG A 257 -10.52 0.59 -1.85
CA ARG A 257 -10.63 1.24 -3.17
C ARG A 257 -10.29 2.73 -3.16
N LYS A 258 -10.38 3.38 -1.99
CA LYS A 258 -10.02 4.80 -1.77
C LYS A 258 -8.53 5.01 -1.47
N ARG A 259 -7.69 3.97 -1.56
CA ARG A 259 -6.23 4.08 -1.41
C ARG A 259 -5.64 4.84 -2.60
N PRO A 260 -4.59 5.66 -2.39
CA PRO A 260 -4.10 6.56 -3.43
C PRO A 260 -3.76 5.92 -4.78
N PHE A 261 -3.10 4.75 -4.77
CA PHE A 261 -2.73 4.02 -5.98
C PHE A 261 -3.91 3.27 -6.62
N ALA A 262 -4.75 2.61 -5.81
CA ALA A 262 -5.95 1.92 -6.30
C ALA A 262 -6.95 2.88 -6.96
N ALA A 263 -7.11 4.08 -6.38
CA ALA A 263 -7.94 5.17 -6.90
C ALA A 263 -7.27 6.01 -8.00
N CYS A 264 -6.04 5.68 -8.40
CA CYS A 264 -5.27 6.40 -9.41
C CYS A 264 -5.10 7.90 -9.14
N THR A 265 -5.11 8.29 -7.87
CA THR A 265 -4.82 9.68 -7.46
C THR A 265 -3.32 9.97 -7.43
N ILE A 266 -2.48 8.94 -7.29
CA ILE A 266 -1.03 9.01 -7.48
C ILE A 266 -0.66 8.06 -8.64
N PRO A 267 0.10 8.53 -9.64
CA PRO A 267 0.60 7.68 -10.72
C PRO A 267 1.48 6.53 -10.19
N LEU A 268 1.35 5.35 -10.80
CA LEU A 268 2.12 4.16 -10.41
C LEU A 268 3.64 4.36 -10.56
N SER A 269 4.06 5.14 -11.56
CA SER A 269 5.46 5.51 -11.79
C SER A 269 6.10 6.21 -10.58
N GLN A 270 5.34 7.08 -9.92
CA GLN A 270 5.81 7.77 -8.72
C GLN A 270 5.88 6.83 -7.52
N GLY A 271 4.94 5.90 -7.38
CA GLY A 271 5.02 4.85 -6.37
C GLY A 271 6.26 3.98 -6.55
N MET A 272 6.55 3.58 -7.79
CA MET A 272 7.74 2.81 -8.15
C MET A 272 9.05 3.54 -7.80
N LEU A 273 9.11 4.86 -7.96
CA LEU A 273 10.26 5.67 -7.57
C LEU A 273 10.34 5.91 -6.06
N LEU A 274 9.19 6.11 -5.40
CA LEU A 274 9.14 6.46 -3.98
C LEU A 274 9.62 5.31 -3.07
N VAL A 275 9.36 4.06 -3.45
CA VAL A 275 9.83 2.88 -2.69
C VAL A 275 11.36 2.86 -2.52
N PRO A 276 12.19 2.84 -3.59
CA PRO A 276 13.64 2.82 -3.44
C PRO A 276 14.18 4.10 -2.80
N VAL A 277 13.60 5.28 -3.08
CA VAL A 277 14.02 6.53 -2.43
C VAL A 277 13.84 6.45 -0.92
N LEU A 278 12.66 6.01 -0.44
CA LEU A 278 12.40 5.85 0.99
C LEU A 278 13.33 4.83 1.64
N LEU A 279 13.65 3.73 0.96
CA LEU A 279 14.58 2.73 1.47
C LEU A 279 16.02 3.28 1.55
N ILE A 280 16.49 3.96 0.52
CA ILE A 280 17.82 4.59 0.50
C ILE A 280 17.94 5.59 1.64
N VAL A 281 16.92 6.44 1.86
CA VAL A 281 16.93 7.40 2.97
C VAL A 281 16.84 6.67 4.31
N ALA A 282 16.00 5.64 4.46
CA ALA A 282 15.87 4.87 5.69
C ALA A 282 17.19 4.21 6.12
N PHE A 283 17.89 3.54 5.19
CA PHE A 283 19.18 2.93 5.46
C PHE A 283 20.31 3.97 5.53
N GLY A 284 20.21 5.08 4.83
CA GLY A 284 21.13 6.21 4.98
C GLY A 284 21.08 6.80 6.39
N VAL A 285 19.89 6.98 6.96
CA VAL A 285 19.71 7.39 8.36
C VAL A 285 20.18 6.31 9.33
N SER A 286 20.00 5.02 9.00
CA SER A 286 20.45 3.92 9.87
C SER A 286 21.99 3.86 10.02
N CYS A 287 22.75 4.41 9.07
CA CYS A 287 24.21 4.54 9.19
C CYS A 287 24.65 5.53 10.28
N LEU A 288 23.77 6.41 10.77
CA LEU A 288 24.03 7.29 11.91
C LEU A 288 23.90 6.56 13.26
N LEU A 289 23.46 5.30 13.24
CA LEU A 289 23.19 4.47 14.40
C LEU A 289 24.14 3.27 14.45
N PRO A 290 24.21 2.55 15.59
CA PRO A 290 25.00 1.33 15.69
C PRO A 290 24.64 0.30 14.62
N ILE A 291 25.62 -0.48 14.17
CA ILE A 291 25.43 -1.48 13.09
C ILE A 291 24.33 -2.50 13.44
N GLN A 292 24.15 -2.80 14.72
CA GLN A 292 23.08 -3.69 15.21
C GLN A 292 21.70 -3.16 14.80
N PHE A 293 21.48 -1.85 14.84
CA PHE A 293 20.21 -1.26 14.39
C PHE A 293 19.99 -1.49 12.90
N THR A 294 21.02 -1.28 12.08
CA THR A 294 20.94 -1.50 10.63
C THR A 294 20.63 -2.97 10.31
N MET A 295 21.23 -3.92 11.02
CA MET A 295 20.91 -5.35 10.90
C MET A 295 19.44 -5.65 11.27
N VAL A 296 18.95 -5.06 12.36
CA VAL A 296 17.54 -5.23 12.79
C VAL A 296 16.57 -4.61 11.79
N LEU A 297 16.88 -3.43 11.24
CA LEU A 297 16.07 -2.76 10.22
C LEU A 297 16.02 -3.59 8.93
N PHE A 298 17.16 -4.16 8.52
CA PHE A 298 17.23 -5.07 7.37
C PHE A 298 16.42 -6.35 7.60
N ALA A 299 16.56 -6.98 8.77
CA ALA A 299 15.79 -8.15 9.14
C ALA A 299 14.28 -7.85 9.17
N TYR A 300 13.88 -6.70 9.73
CA TYR A 300 12.49 -6.22 9.71
C TYR A 300 11.97 -6.05 8.28
N PHE A 301 12.76 -5.44 7.39
CA PHE A 301 12.40 -5.25 5.98
C PHE A 301 12.18 -6.61 5.29
N MET A 302 13.13 -7.54 5.41
CA MET A 302 13.02 -8.90 4.87
C MET A 302 11.80 -9.65 5.43
N MET A 303 11.58 -9.58 6.74
CA MET A 303 10.44 -10.19 7.41
C MET A 303 9.10 -9.64 6.90
N THR A 304 9.02 -8.33 6.67
CA THR A 304 7.80 -7.68 6.17
C THR A 304 7.55 -8.00 4.69
N LEU A 305 8.60 -8.13 3.87
CA LEU A 305 8.50 -8.61 2.49
C LEU A 305 8.01 -10.07 2.45
N ALA A 306 8.64 -10.96 3.22
CA ALA A 306 8.26 -12.38 3.30
C ALA A 306 6.80 -12.54 3.77
N TYR A 307 6.40 -11.73 4.76
CA TYR A 307 5.01 -11.64 5.21
C TYR A 307 4.06 -11.28 4.07
N SER A 308 4.38 -10.22 3.32
CA SER A 308 3.49 -9.65 2.32
C SER A 308 3.33 -10.55 1.09
N ILE A 309 4.39 -11.26 0.69
CA ILE A 309 4.42 -12.14 -0.49
C ILE A 309 3.75 -13.49 -0.20
N ARG A 310 4.12 -14.15 0.90
CA ARG A 310 3.76 -15.56 1.11
C ARG A 310 3.17 -15.87 2.48
N LEU A 311 3.76 -15.36 3.56
CA LEU A 311 3.40 -15.83 4.90
C LEU A 311 2.03 -15.33 5.38
N LYS A 312 1.51 -14.23 4.81
CA LYS A 312 0.13 -13.75 5.10
C LYS A 312 -0.98 -14.75 4.74
N LYS A 313 -0.67 -15.78 3.94
CA LYS A 313 -1.60 -16.83 3.52
C LYS A 313 -1.61 -18.06 4.44
N GLN A 314 -0.64 -18.15 5.36
CA GLN A 314 -0.47 -19.30 6.24
C GLN A 314 -1.13 -19.00 7.59
N VAL A 315 -2.08 -19.85 7.98
CA VAL A 315 -2.84 -19.74 9.23
C VAL A 315 -1.88 -19.80 10.42
N ILE A 316 -2.09 -18.94 11.42
CA ILE A 316 -1.30 -18.74 12.64
C ILE A 316 0.07 -18.12 12.39
N VAL A 317 0.79 -18.54 11.35
CA VAL A 317 2.09 -17.97 10.96
C VAL A 317 1.94 -16.47 10.71
N ASP A 318 0.86 -16.03 10.08
CA ASP A 318 0.59 -14.61 9.86
C ASP A 318 0.50 -13.80 11.18
N VAL A 319 -0.18 -14.33 12.20
CA VAL A 319 -0.35 -13.69 13.51
C VAL A 319 0.96 -13.72 14.30
N MET A 320 1.69 -14.83 14.28
CA MET A 320 3.02 -14.94 14.90
C MET A 320 4.00 -13.94 14.29
N MET A 321 3.96 -13.78 12.97
CA MET A 321 4.76 -12.79 12.24
C MET A 321 4.35 -11.37 12.60
N LEU A 322 3.06 -11.06 12.74
CA LEU A 322 2.61 -9.74 13.21
C LEU A 322 3.15 -9.44 14.61
N ALA A 323 3.05 -10.40 15.54
CA ALA A 323 3.61 -10.26 16.88
C ALA A 323 5.12 -10.03 16.85
N GLY A 324 5.85 -10.82 16.06
CA GLY A 324 7.29 -10.66 15.83
C GLY A 324 7.65 -9.29 15.27
N LEU A 325 6.91 -8.79 14.27
CA LEU A 325 7.14 -7.46 13.69
C LEU A 325 6.90 -6.33 14.71
N TYR A 326 5.97 -6.48 15.65
CA TYR A 326 5.81 -5.53 16.75
C TYR A 326 6.99 -5.59 17.72
N THR A 327 7.39 -6.79 18.15
CA THR A 327 8.56 -6.98 19.03
C THR A 327 9.86 -6.51 18.40
N MET A 328 10.03 -6.67 17.08
CA MET A 328 11.19 -6.16 16.34
C MET A 328 11.37 -4.64 16.47
N ARG A 329 10.30 -3.88 16.72
CA ARG A 329 10.41 -2.42 16.99
C ARG A 329 11.07 -2.15 18.34
N ILE A 330 10.76 -2.96 19.34
CA ILE A 330 11.41 -2.89 20.66
C ILE A 330 12.88 -3.28 20.52
N ILE A 331 13.17 -4.36 19.80
CA ILE A 331 14.56 -4.78 19.51
C ILE A 331 15.32 -3.69 18.75
N ALA A 332 14.68 -3.01 17.80
CA ALA A 332 15.28 -1.91 17.06
C ALA A 332 15.60 -0.72 17.98
N GLY A 333 14.70 -0.36 18.89
CA GLY A 333 14.97 0.65 19.93
C GLY A 333 16.20 0.32 20.76
N ALA A 334 16.26 -0.92 21.26
CA ALA A 334 17.35 -1.43 22.06
C ALA A 334 18.69 -1.37 21.31
N ALA A 335 18.69 -1.78 20.05
CA ALA A 335 19.86 -1.73 19.18
C ALA A 335 20.33 -0.29 18.87
N ALA A 336 19.40 0.66 18.73
CA ALA A 336 19.73 2.06 18.45
C ALA A 336 20.31 2.79 19.68
N THR A 337 19.81 2.46 20.87
CA THR A 337 20.26 3.08 22.13
C THR A 337 21.34 2.27 22.85
N THR A 338 21.81 1.16 22.26
CA THR A 338 22.78 0.22 22.88
C THR A 338 22.34 -0.35 24.23
N ILE A 339 21.03 -0.47 24.44
CA ILE A 339 20.43 -1.04 25.66
C ILE A 339 20.12 -2.50 25.39
N SER A 340 20.58 -3.40 26.26
CA SER A 340 20.20 -4.82 26.17
C SER A 340 18.74 -5.00 26.62
N PRO A 341 17.85 -5.51 25.75
CA PRO A 341 16.47 -5.75 26.15
C PRO A 341 16.41 -6.93 27.11
N SER A 342 15.62 -6.82 28.19
CA SER A 342 15.45 -7.95 29.11
C SER A 342 14.64 -9.08 28.45
N PHE A 343 14.94 -10.32 28.83
CA PHE A 343 14.17 -11.49 28.41
C PHE A 343 12.67 -11.29 28.71
N TRP A 344 12.36 -10.80 29.92
CA TRP A 344 11.00 -10.52 30.37
C TRP A 344 10.25 -9.51 29.49
N LEU A 345 10.91 -8.42 29.08
CA LEU A 345 10.32 -7.42 28.20
C LEU A 345 9.96 -8.01 26.84
N LEU A 346 10.87 -8.79 26.24
CA LEU A 346 10.63 -9.43 24.95
C LEU A 346 9.54 -10.51 25.05
N ALA A 347 9.55 -11.32 26.10
CA ALA A 347 8.53 -12.33 26.35
C ALA A 347 7.14 -11.70 26.52
N PHE A 348 7.02 -10.68 27.39
CA PHE A 348 5.79 -9.90 27.56
C PHE A 348 5.29 -9.33 26.24
N SER A 349 6.18 -8.67 25.49
CA SER A 349 5.92 -8.09 24.18
C SER A 349 5.37 -9.11 23.19
N MET A 350 5.99 -10.28 23.08
CA MET A 350 5.54 -11.33 22.16
C MET A 350 4.11 -11.79 22.47
N PHE A 351 3.77 -12.03 23.74
CA PHE A 351 2.44 -12.51 24.11
C PHE A 351 1.36 -11.42 24.01
N ILE A 352 1.65 -10.18 24.41
CA ILE A 352 0.67 -9.09 24.28
C ILE A 352 0.40 -8.77 22.81
N PHE A 353 1.43 -8.72 21.96
CA PHE A 353 1.25 -8.47 20.53
C PHE A 353 0.64 -9.66 19.79
N LEU A 354 0.85 -10.90 20.24
CA LEU A 354 0.13 -12.06 19.73
C LEU A 354 -1.37 -11.93 20.04
N SER A 355 -1.74 -11.56 21.27
CA SER A 355 -3.12 -11.27 21.63
C SER A 355 -3.73 -10.18 20.73
N LEU A 356 -3.05 -9.05 20.54
CA LEU A 356 -3.55 -7.97 19.69
C LEU A 356 -3.62 -8.35 18.21
N ALA A 357 -2.66 -9.13 17.70
CA ALA A 357 -2.71 -9.64 16.34
C ALA A 357 -3.89 -10.60 16.15
N MET A 358 -4.23 -11.40 17.17
CA MET A 358 -5.43 -12.24 17.17
C MET A 358 -6.72 -11.40 17.19
N VAL A 359 -6.79 -10.32 17.97
CA VAL A 359 -7.92 -9.38 17.94
C VAL A 359 -8.16 -8.85 16.53
N LYS A 360 -7.09 -8.46 15.83
CA LYS A 360 -7.16 -8.00 14.44
C LYS A 360 -7.73 -9.08 13.52
N ARG A 361 -7.20 -10.30 13.60
CA ARG A 361 -7.64 -11.44 12.78
C ARG A 361 -9.11 -11.80 13.06
N TYR A 362 -9.49 -11.84 14.33
CA TYR A 362 -10.86 -12.08 14.77
C TYR A 362 -11.82 -11.04 14.20
N SER A 363 -11.47 -9.75 14.29
CA SER A 363 -12.32 -8.66 13.78
C SER A 363 -12.44 -8.69 12.25
N GLU A 364 -11.36 -9.00 11.52
CA GLU A 364 -11.41 -9.20 10.06
C GLU A 364 -12.34 -10.37 9.65
N LEU A 365 -12.34 -11.48 10.41
CA LEU A 365 -13.23 -12.63 10.17
C LEU A 365 -14.68 -12.34 10.53
N LEU A 366 -14.92 -11.60 11.63
CA LEU A 366 -16.27 -11.20 12.03
C LEU A 366 -16.94 -10.33 10.97
N ILE A 367 -16.20 -9.40 10.35
CA ILE A 367 -16.69 -8.59 9.23
C ILE A 367 -17.03 -9.47 8.01
N THR A 368 -16.24 -10.51 7.77
CA THR A 368 -16.47 -11.46 6.66
C THR A 368 -17.73 -12.28 6.89
N LEU A 369 -17.95 -12.74 8.13
CA LEU A 369 -19.18 -13.40 8.56
C LEU A 369 -20.40 -12.48 8.39
N GLN A 370 -20.31 -11.23 8.82
CA GLN A 370 -21.38 -10.23 8.65
C GLN A 370 -21.68 -9.92 7.18
N ALA A 371 -20.69 -10.05 6.29
CA ALA A 371 -20.86 -9.88 4.86
C ALA A 371 -21.41 -11.14 4.15
N ASN A 372 -21.87 -12.15 4.89
CA ASN A 372 -22.33 -13.46 4.37
C ASN A 372 -21.31 -14.16 3.47
N LYS A 373 -20.00 -13.96 3.73
CA LYS A 373 -18.92 -14.65 3.04
C LYS A 373 -18.34 -15.72 3.97
N LYS A 374 -17.97 -16.87 3.39
CA LYS A 374 -17.40 -18.00 4.15
C LYS A 374 -15.91 -17.81 4.48
N GLU A 375 -15.17 -17.13 3.61
CA GLU A 375 -13.72 -16.98 3.74
C GLU A 375 -13.28 -15.54 3.41
N PRO A 376 -12.33 -14.97 4.17
CA PRO A 376 -11.68 -13.72 3.82
C PRO A 376 -10.72 -13.97 2.65
N ALA A 377 -10.78 -13.09 1.64
CA ALA A 377 -9.96 -13.22 0.44
C ALA A 377 -8.46 -13.37 0.77
N GLY A 378 -7.90 -14.54 0.46
CA GLY A 378 -6.46 -14.79 0.38
C GLY A 378 -5.71 -14.99 1.71
N ARG A 379 -6.36 -15.44 2.79
CA ARG A 379 -5.69 -15.68 4.09
C ARG A 379 -5.87 -17.07 4.72
N GLY A 380 -6.60 -17.99 4.08
CA GLY A 380 -6.69 -19.39 4.50
C GLY A 380 -7.48 -19.67 5.78
N TYR A 381 -8.10 -18.63 6.38
CA TYR A 381 -8.96 -18.76 7.55
C TYR A 381 -10.42 -18.98 7.14
N SER A 382 -11.18 -19.70 7.97
CA SER A 382 -12.63 -19.82 7.89
C SER A 382 -13.31 -19.02 9.00
N VAL A 383 -14.56 -18.61 8.80
CA VAL A 383 -15.40 -18.05 9.88
C VAL A 383 -15.59 -19.03 11.04
N GLU A 384 -15.43 -20.33 10.81
CA GLU A 384 -15.50 -21.39 11.81
C GLU A 384 -14.32 -21.34 12.80
N ASP A 385 -13.21 -20.67 12.45
CA ASP A 385 -12.03 -20.55 13.30
C ASP A 385 -12.18 -19.50 14.42
N LEU A 386 -13.26 -18.71 14.41
CA LEU A 386 -13.49 -17.62 15.37
C LEU A 386 -13.34 -18.06 16.84
N PRO A 387 -13.93 -19.18 17.32
CA PRO A 387 -13.79 -19.60 18.71
C PRO A 387 -12.34 -19.97 19.07
N VAL A 388 -11.62 -20.62 18.16
CA VAL A 388 -10.22 -21.02 18.37
C VAL A 388 -9.31 -19.79 18.44
N LEU A 389 -9.51 -18.83 17.54
CA LEU A 389 -8.77 -17.57 17.54
C LEU A 389 -8.99 -16.75 18.81
N MET A 390 -10.24 -16.72 19.28
CA MET A 390 -10.59 -16.09 20.55
C MET A 390 -9.88 -16.77 21.72
N ALA A 391 -9.90 -18.11 21.78
CA ALA A 391 -9.24 -18.87 22.84
C ALA A 391 -7.72 -18.64 22.88
N ILE A 392 -7.04 -18.72 21.74
CA ILE A 392 -5.60 -18.48 21.64
C ILE A 392 -5.27 -17.03 22.02
N GLY A 393 -6.06 -16.09 21.52
CA GLY A 393 -5.84 -14.68 21.73
C GLY A 393 -6.04 -14.23 23.17
N VAL A 394 -7.14 -14.64 23.82
CA VAL A 394 -7.40 -14.37 25.24
C VAL A 394 -6.32 -15.02 26.11
N SER A 395 -5.97 -16.27 25.84
CA SER A 395 -4.92 -16.99 26.58
C SER A 395 -3.57 -16.29 26.45
N SER A 396 -3.23 -15.81 25.26
CA SER A 396 -2.00 -15.04 25.04
C SER A 396 -1.98 -13.73 25.85
N GLY A 397 -3.12 -13.05 25.96
CA GLY A 397 -3.28 -11.85 26.78
C GLY A 397 -3.06 -12.15 28.26
N ILE A 398 -3.68 -13.21 28.79
CA ILE A 398 -3.52 -13.63 30.19
C ILE A 398 -2.08 -14.07 30.47
N CYS A 399 -1.45 -14.82 29.56
CA CYS A 399 -0.04 -15.20 29.67
C CYS A 399 0.89 -13.98 29.74
N SER A 400 0.59 -12.90 29.00
CA SER A 400 1.38 -11.66 29.12
C SER A 400 1.28 -11.04 30.52
N VAL A 401 0.10 -11.07 31.15
CA VAL A 401 -0.09 -10.62 32.54
C VAL A 401 0.68 -11.51 33.52
N LEU A 402 0.65 -12.82 33.32
CA LEU A 402 1.43 -13.76 34.13
C LEU A 402 2.94 -13.50 34.01
N ILE A 403 3.45 -13.30 32.80
CA ILE A 403 4.86 -12.97 32.56
C ILE A 403 5.23 -11.66 33.25
N LEU A 404 4.36 -10.66 33.23
CA LEU A 404 4.57 -9.42 33.95
C LEU A 404 4.64 -9.63 35.48
N ALA A 405 3.76 -10.46 36.04
CA ALA A 405 3.82 -10.81 37.46
C ALA A 405 5.12 -11.55 37.83
N LEU A 406 5.59 -12.46 36.97
CA LEU A 406 6.86 -13.15 37.15
C LEU A 406 8.06 -12.19 37.08
N TYR A 407 8.02 -11.21 36.18
CA TYR A 407 9.02 -10.15 36.10
C TYR A 407 9.05 -9.31 37.39
N ILE A 408 7.89 -8.89 37.90
CA ILE A 408 7.81 -8.10 39.14
C ILE A 408 8.40 -8.88 40.33
N ASN A 409 8.21 -10.20 40.35
CA ASN A 409 8.74 -11.07 41.40
C ASN A 409 10.22 -11.49 41.16
N SER A 410 10.87 -11.02 40.10
CA SER A 410 12.23 -11.44 39.77
C SER A 410 13.29 -10.64 40.56
N PRO A 411 14.46 -11.24 40.88
CA PRO A 411 15.53 -10.55 41.60
C PRO A 411 16.03 -9.29 40.89
N GLU A 412 16.01 -9.27 39.57
CA GLU A 412 16.46 -8.14 38.74
C GLU A 412 15.60 -6.90 38.95
N THR A 413 14.28 -7.07 39.14
CA THR A 413 13.35 -5.95 39.37
C THR A 413 13.59 -5.29 40.72
N SER A 414 13.84 -6.09 41.76
CA SER A 414 14.13 -5.60 43.11
C SER A 414 15.43 -4.79 43.20
N GLN A 415 16.33 -4.89 42.22
CA GLN A 415 17.54 -4.07 42.13
C GLN A 415 17.32 -2.75 41.38
N MET A 416 16.29 -2.67 40.52
CA MET A 416 16.02 -1.50 39.67
C MET A 416 15.01 -0.52 40.27
N TYR A 417 14.14 -0.98 41.17
CA TYR A 417 13.08 -0.17 41.76
C TYR A 417 13.22 -0.08 43.27
N SER A 418 12.99 1.10 43.83
CA SER A 418 13.03 1.34 45.28
C SER A 418 11.89 0.64 46.00
N ASN A 419 10.71 0.56 45.37
CA ASN A 419 9.54 -0.09 45.96
C ASN A 419 8.74 -0.90 44.93
N THR A 420 9.05 -2.20 44.86
CA THR A 420 8.42 -3.17 43.97
C THR A 420 6.92 -3.39 44.25
N MET A 421 6.41 -3.05 45.44
CA MET A 421 4.98 -3.26 45.78
C MET A 421 4.05 -2.42 44.89
N TRP A 422 4.46 -1.22 44.48
CA TRP A 422 3.67 -0.40 43.57
C TRP A 422 3.44 -1.10 42.22
N LEU A 423 4.44 -1.84 41.71
CA LEU A 423 4.34 -2.52 40.42
C LEU A 423 3.24 -3.59 40.39
N TRP A 424 2.87 -4.18 41.54
CA TRP A 424 1.79 -5.17 41.63
C TRP A 424 0.39 -4.61 41.31
N LEU A 425 0.24 -3.28 41.21
CA LEU A 425 -0.98 -2.66 40.69
C LEU A 425 -1.11 -2.78 39.17
N ILE A 426 -0.02 -3.06 38.43
CA ILE A 426 -0.04 -3.11 36.96
C ILE A 426 -0.72 -4.39 36.43
N PRO A 427 -0.42 -5.61 36.92
CA PRO A 427 -1.08 -6.83 36.44
C PRO A 427 -2.62 -6.78 36.39
N PRO A 428 -3.35 -6.35 37.45
CA PRO A 428 -4.82 -6.28 37.39
C PRO A 428 -5.31 -5.22 36.38
N ILE A 429 -4.57 -4.12 36.18
CA ILE A 429 -4.89 -3.09 35.19
C ILE A 429 -4.75 -3.63 33.76
N ILE A 430 -3.65 -4.34 33.46
CA ILE A 430 -3.44 -4.95 32.15
C ILE A 430 -4.41 -6.12 31.91
N LEU A 431 -4.75 -6.88 32.94
CA LEU A 431 -5.78 -7.92 32.85
C LEU A 431 -7.14 -7.32 32.49
N TYR A 432 -7.57 -6.25 33.17
CA TYR A 432 -8.79 -5.53 32.83
C TYR A 432 -8.76 -5.05 31.36
N TRP A 433 -7.65 -4.44 30.94
CA TRP A 433 -7.53 -3.90 29.59
C TRP A 433 -7.57 -4.99 28.51
N THR A 434 -6.85 -6.10 28.70
CA THR A 434 -6.85 -7.22 27.76
C THR A 434 -8.23 -7.88 27.67
N SER A 435 -8.90 -8.14 28.80
CA SER A 435 -10.27 -8.66 28.81
C SER A 435 -11.25 -7.70 28.11
N ARG A 436 -11.15 -6.39 28.35
CA ARG A 436 -11.99 -5.38 27.70
C ARG A 436 -11.75 -5.32 26.20
N MET A 437 -10.51 -5.40 25.74
CA MET A 437 -10.17 -5.40 24.32
C MET A 437 -10.85 -6.57 23.61
N TRP A 438 -10.78 -7.77 24.20
CA TRP A 438 -11.44 -8.97 23.69
C TRP A 438 -12.98 -8.86 23.71
N MET A 439 -13.56 -8.29 24.76
CA MET A 439 -15.00 -8.01 24.80
C MET A 439 -15.44 -7.05 23.70
N LYS A 440 -14.65 -6.01 23.40
CA LYS A 440 -14.93 -5.09 22.30
C LYS A 440 -14.79 -5.76 20.93
N ALA A 441 -13.76 -6.58 20.76
CA ALA A 441 -13.54 -7.35 19.53
C ALA A 441 -14.71 -8.31 19.26
N HIS A 442 -15.14 -9.03 20.28
CA HIS A 442 -16.30 -9.93 20.21
C HIS A 442 -17.59 -9.20 19.82
N ARG A 443 -17.78 -7.97 20.30
CA ARG A 443 -18.92 -7.11 19.97
C ARG A 443 -18.79 -6.41 18.60
N GLY A 444 -17.72 -6.65 17.85
CA GLY A 444 -17.48 -5.99 16.56
C GLY A 444 -17.22 -4.48 16.67
N GLN A 445 -16.63 -4.02 17.77
CA GLN A 445 -16.34 -2.59 18.01
C GLN A 445 -14.90 -2.20 17.65
N VAL A 446 -14.10 -3.16 17.17
CA VAL A 446 -12.68 -2.96 16.81
C VAL A 446 -12.55 -3.11 15.29
N ASP A 447 -12.72 -2.00 14.59
CA ASP A 447 -12.74 -1.94 13.11
C ASP A 447 -11.36 -1.87 12.46
N ASP A 448 -10.34 -1.51 13.22
CA ASP A 448 -9.02 -1.11 12.75
C ASP A 448 -7.91 -1.86 13.50
N ASP A 449 -6.65 -1.53 13.19
CA ASP A 449 -5.50 -2.07 13.91
C ASP A 449 -5.62 -1.84 15.43
N PRO A 450 -5.54 -2.89 16.28
CA PRO A 450 -5.79 -2.77 17.71
C PRO A 450 -4.86 -1.82 18.45
N VAL A 451 -3.62 -1.62 17.95
CA VAL A 451 -2.68 -0.65 18.53
C VAL A 451 -3.12 0.78 18.23
N VAL A 452 -3.60 1.03 17.01
CA VAL A 452 -4.14 2.35 16.62
C VAL A 452 -5.45 2.62 17.36
N PHE A 453 -6.29 1.60 17.53
CA PHE A 453 -7.49 1.67 18.35
C PHE A 453 -7.18 2.07 19.80
N ALA A 454 -6.20 1.40 20.42
CA ALA A 454 -5.78 1.67 21.80
C ALA A 454 -5.28 3.12 22.00
N ALA A 455 -4.63 3.72 21.00
CA ALA A 455 -4.18 5.10 21.09
C ALA A 455 -5.30 6.15 20.91
N ARG A 456 -6.47 5.75 20.40
CA ARG A 456 -7.64 6.64 20.23
C ARG A 456 -8.70 6.43 21.32
N ASP A 457 -8.78 5.24 21.89
CA ASP A 457 -9.74 4.87 22.92
C ASP A 457 -9.34 5.49 24.26
N TRP A 458 -10.18 6.38 24.79
CA TRP A 458 -9.87 7.13 26.02
C TRP A 458 -9.62 6.23 27.23
N GLN A 459 -10.33 5.10 27.37
CA GLN A 459 -10.08 4.16 28.47
C GLN A 459 -8.71 3.49 28.33
N SER A 460 -8.29 3.16 27.11
CA SER A 460 -6.94 2.64 26.85
C SER A 460 -5.88 3.68 27.20
N LEU A 461 -6.11 4.95 26.89
CA LEU A 461 -5.23 6.04 27.31
C LEU A 461 -5.16 6.16 28.84
N VAL A 462 -6.29 6.06 29.55
CA VAL A 462 -6.33 6.04 31.02
C VAL A 462 -5.52 4.88 31.58
N VAL A 463 -5.66 3.68 31.03
CA VAL A 463 -4.87 2.49 31.43
C VAL A 463 -3.37 2.73 31.23
N ILE A 464 -2.98 3.27 30.07
CA ILE A 464 -1.57 3.60 29.76
C ILE A 464 -1.04 4.64 30.74
N SER A 465 -1.79 5.73 30.98
CA SER A 465 -1.41 6.78 31.92
C SER A 465 -1.29 6.26 33.36
N LEU A 466 -2.24 5.46 33.84
CA LEU A 466 -2.17 4.85 35.17
C LEU A 466 -0.95 3.94 35.30
N THR A 467 -0.66 3.13 34.28
CA THR A 467 0.52 2.25 34.27
C THR A 467 1.81 3.06 34.33
N ALA A 468 1.90 4.15 33.56
CA ALA A 468 3.05 5.05 33.58
C ALA A 468 3.23 5.75 34.95
N CYS A 469 2.14 6.21 35.58
CA CYS A 469 2.18 6.79 36.93
C CYS A 469 2.65 5.77 37.98
N ILE A 470 2.20 4.51 37.88
CA ILE A 470 2.62 3.44 38.80
C ILE A 470 4.11 3.12 38.63
N PHE A 471 4.62 3.05 37.39
CA PHE A 471 6.05 2.88 37.14
C PHE A 471 6.88 4.05 37.72
N ALA A 472 6.41 5.29 37.55
CA ALA A 472 7.06 6.45 38.14
C ALA A 472 7.04 6.40 39.69
N ALA A 473 5.91 6.03 40.28
CA ALA A 473 5.79 5.85 41.73
C ALA A 473 6.75 4.77 42.25
N ALA A 474 6.84 3.61 41.58
CA ALA A 474 7.76 2.55 41.96
C ALA A 474 9.25 2.95 41.90
N LEU A 475 9.58 3.94 41.07
CA LEU A 475 10.95 4.43 40.89
C LEU A 475 11.31 5.52 41.90
N TYR A 476 10.37 6.39 42.28
CA TYR A 476 10.64 7.59 43.08
C TYR A 476 10.06 7.59 44.50
N ALA A 477 9.18 6.65 44.83
CA ALA A 477 8.60 6.48 46.18
C ALA A 477 9.32 5.37 46.94
#